data_AF-A0A351MFT3-F1
#
_entry.id   AF-A0A351MFT3-F1
#
_cell.length_a   1.000
_cell.length_b   1.000
_cell.length_c   1.000
_cell.angle_alpha   90.00
_cell.angle_beta   90.00
_cell.angle_gamma   90.00
#
_symmetry.space_group_name_H-M   'P 1'
#
loop_
_entity.id
_entity.type
_entity.pdbx_description
1 polymer ?
#
loop_
_entity_poly.entity_id
_entity_poly.type
_entity_poly.pdbx_seq_one_letter_code
_entity_poly.pdbx_strand_id
1 'polypeptide(L)'
;MKVIDEKLQPILASVIHRNAGEPEFHQAVHEVLESLGRVVAKHPRFLDQALIERICEPERQIIFRIPWVDDAGQVQINRGFRVQFNSALGPYKGGMRFHPSVNVGIIKFLGFEQTFKNALTGMPIGGGKGGSDFDPKGRSEGEIMRFCQSLMTELHRHLGENTDVPAGDIGVGGREIGFMFGQFKRLTNRYEAGVITGKALAYGGSRARTEATGYGNTYFVQAMLETRGTSLEGKKVVVSGSGNVAIYTIEKVQSFGGKVIACSDSSGYVVDANGIDLELLKEIKDIGRKRISAYAEARGPGVHFVASDKGSIWDVPCDVAMPSATQNELSGKDARALVKNGVLAVGEGANMPSTPEAIRLFRDAGVLFGPGKAANAG
;
A
#
# COMPACT_ATOMS: atom_id res chain seq x y z
N MET A 1 28.44 0.71 -0.64
CA MET A 1 27.27 0.23 0.12
C MET A 1 27.28 0.92 1.46
N LYS A 2 26.17 1.50 1.93
CA LYS A 2 26.08 1.82 3.36
C LYS A 2 25.94 0.47 4.07
N VAL A 3 26.95 0.15 4.84
CA VAL A 3 27.01 -1.09 5.60
C VAL A 3 26.11 -0.89 6.82
N ILE A 4 25.27 -1.88 7.12
CA ILE A 4 24.53 -1.89 8.39
C ILE A 4 25.55 -1.76 9.53
N ASP A 5 25.26 -0.86 10.47
CA ASP A 5 26.11 -0.63 11.64
C ASP A 5 26.49 -1.95 12.29
N GLU A 6 27.77 -2.13 12.63
CA GLU A 6 28.29 -3.40 13.18
C GLU A 6 27.48 -3.89 14.38
N LYS A 7 26.93 -2.97 15.19
CA LYS A 7 26.09 -3.31 16.35
C LYS A 7 24.73 -3.92 15.98
N LEU A 8 24.25 -3.67 14.76
CA LEU A 8 22.96 -4.15 14.24
C LEU A 8 23.09 -5.41 13.38
N GLN A 9 24.31 -5.75 12.93
CA GLN A 9 24.54 -6.95 12.12
C GLN A 9 24.13 -8.26 12.84
N PRO A 10 24.41 -8.45 14.14
CA PRO A 10 23.95 -9.65 14.86
C PRO A 10 22.43 -9.77 14.88
N ILE A 11 21.71 -8.64 14.98
CA ILE A 11 20.25 -8.60 14.96
C ILE A 11 19.74 -9.07 13.60
N LEU A 12 20.27 -8.51 12.51
CA LEU A 12 19.89 -8.93 11.16
C LEU A 12 20.19 -10.42 10.93
N ALA A 13 21.37 -10.90 11.35
CA ALA A 13 21.74 -12.31 11.21
C ALA A 13 20.75 -13.23 11.95
N SER A 14 20.35 -12.86 13.17
CA SER A 14 19.32 -13.59 13.93
C SER A 14 17.97 -13.58 13.21
N VAL A 15 17.55 -12.43 12.66
CA VAL A 15 16.31 -12.32 11.89
C VAL A 15 16.35 -13.23 10.66
N ILE A 16 17.42 -13.19 9.86
CA ILE A 16 17.55 -14.03 8.67
C ILE A 16 17.51 -15.52 9.03
N HIS A 17 18.25 -15.90 10.08
CA HIS A 17 18.31 -17.29 10.53
C HIS A 17 16.95 -17.82 11.00
N ARG A 18 16.24 -17.07 11.85
CA ARG A 18 14.95 -17.50 12.42
C ARG A 18 13.82 -17.51 11.38
N ASN A 19 13.93 -16.67 10.35
CA ASN A 19 12.87 -16.42 9.38
C ASN A 19 13.28 -16.89 7.97
N ALA A 20 13.88 -18.08 7.87
CA ALA A 20 14.36 -18.61 6.60
C ALA A 20 13.24 -18.70 5.55
N GLY A 21 13.53 -18.26 4.31
CA GLY A 21 12.58 -18.30 3.20
C GLY A 21 11.60 -17.13 3.13
N GLU A 22 11.81 -16.05 3.88
CA GLU A 22 10.96 -14.85 3.87
C GLU A 22 11.70 -13.61 3.30
N PRO A 23 12.06 -13.60 2.01
CA PRO A 23 12.93 -12.57 1.44
C PRO A 23 12.34 -11.15 1.52
N GLU A 24 11.02 -11.00 1.37
CA GLU A 24 10.35 -9.70 1.50
C GLU A 24 10.47 -9.14 2.92
N PHE A 25 10.39 -10.01 3.94
CA PHE A 25 10.56 -9.61 5.33
C PHE A 25 12.02 -9.27 5.63
N HIS A 26 12.98 -10.05 5.10
CA HIS A 26 14.41 -9.75 5.24
C HIS A 26 14.77 -8.40 4.64
N GLN A 27 14.22 -8.09 3.46
CA GLN A 27 14.46 -6.81 2.79
C GLN A 27 13.99 -5.64 3.67
N ALA A 28 12.75 -5.69 4.18
CA ALA A 28 12.23 -4.58 4.99
C ALA A 28 13.00 -4.39 6.30
N VAL A 29 13.36 -5.49 6.99
CA VAL A 29 14.20 -5.41 8.20
C VAL A 29 15.56 -4.82 7.86
N HIS A 30 16.21 -5.26 6.78
CA HIS A 30 17.48 -4.71 6.34
C HIS A 30 17.40 -3.19 6.10
N GLU A 31 16.39 -2.72 5.36
CA GLU A 31 16.20 -1.29 5.04
C GLU A 31 15.97 -0.43 6.29
N VAL A 32 15.20 -0.93 7.26
CA VAL A 32 15.00 -0.25 8.55
C VAL A 32 16.29 -0.22 9.37
N LEU A 33 17.01 -1.35 9.49
CA LEU A 33 18.26 -1.41 10.24
C LEU A 33 19.36 -0.53 9.63
N GLU A 34 19.43 -0.44 8.31
CA GLU A 34 20.34 0.50 7.61
C GLU A 34 20.07 1.96 8.04
N SER A 35 18.80 2.31 8.26
CA SER A 35 18.40 3.64 8.72
C SER A 35 18.68 3.87 10.20
N LEU A 36 18.58 2.83 11.04
CA LEU A 36 18.75 2.91 12.50
C LEU A 36 20.21 3.04 12.95
N GLY A 37 21.20 2.68 12.12
CA GLY A 37 22.62 2.76 12.50
C GLY A 37 23.02 4.14 13.04
N ARG A 38 22.59 5.22 12.37
CA ARG A 38 22.85 6.61 12.81
C ARG A 38 22.19 6.94 14.15
N VAL A 39 21.00 6.39 14.39
CA VAL A 39 20.24 6.61 15.62
C VAL A 39 20.94 5.91 16.78
N VAL A 40 21.34 4.66 16.61
CA VAL A 40 22.03 3.87 17.63
C VAL A 40 23.43 4.42 17.94
N ALA A 41 24.15 4.91 16.93
CA ALA A 41 25.44 5.57 17.13
C ALA A 41 25.32 6.80 18.04
N LYS A 42 24.25 7.61 17.87
CA LYS A 42 23.99 8.81 18.68
C LYS A 42 23.29 8.51 20.01
N HIS A 43 22.48 7.47 20.05
CA HIS A 43 21.64 7.09 21.19
C HIS A 43 21.74 5.59 21.48
N PRO A 44 22.86 5.13 22.09
CA PRO A 44 23.12 3.70 22.30
C PRO A 44 22.07 2.97 23.14
N ARG A 45 21.36 3.70 24.01
CA ARG A 45 20.27 3.17 24.85
C ARG A 45 19.16 2.45 24.07
N PHE A 46 19.03 2.70 22.76
CA PHE A 46 18.08 1.95 21.93
C PHE A 46 18.47 0.48 21.71
N LEU A 47 19.67 0.06 22.12
CA LEU A 47 20.06 -1.35 22.18
C LEU A 47 19.75 -2.00 23.54
N ASP A 48 19.37 -1.21 24.55
CA ASP A 48 19.08 -1.73 25.87
C ASP A 48 17.84 -2.64 25.83
N GLN A 49 17.85 -3.69 26.66
CA GLN A 49 16.73 -4.64 26.78
C GLN A 49 16.27 -5.24 25.44
N ALA A 50 17.21 -5.41 24.50
CA ALA A 50 16.98 -5.97 23.18
C ALA A 50 15.81 -5.28 22.43
N LEU A 51 15.71 -3.95 22.55
CA LEU A 51 14.55 -3.20 22.03
C LEU A 51 14.38 -3.38 20.51
N ILE A 52 15.47 -3.29 19.74
CA ILE A 52 15.40 -3.43 18.27
C ILE A 52 15.06 -4.87 17.89
N GLU A 53 15.65 -5.85 18.58
CA GLU A 53 15.35 -7.26 18.39
C GLU A 53 13.87 -7.57 18.66
N ARG A 54 13.31 -7.01 19.74
CA ARG A 54 11.88 -7.14 20.06
C ARG A 54 11.00 -6.49 19.00
N ILE A 55 11.39 -5.34 18.45
CA ILE A 55 10.65 -4.69 17.35
C ILE A 55 10.71 -5.51 16.06
N CYS A 56 11.74 -6.33 15.85
CA CYS A 56 11.86 -7.20 14.68
C CYS A 56 11.08 -8.53 14.81
N GLU A 57 10.58 -8.88 15.98
CA GLU A 57 9.79 -10.10 16.21
C GLU A 57 8.31 -9.72 16.42
N PRO A 58 7.36 -10.25 15.63
CA PRO A 58 5.95 -9.95 15.85
C PRO A 58 5.49 -10.38 17.26
N GLU A 59 4.71 -9.54 17.92
CA GLU A 59 4.09 -9.89 19.22
C GLU A 59 3.22 -11.14 19.12
N ARG A 60 2.52 -11.34 17.99
CA ARG A 60 1.75 -12.57 17.72
C ARG A 60 1.57 -12.82 16.23
N GLN A 61 1.60 -14.11 15.85
CA GLN A 61 1.30 -14.57 14.50
C GLN A 61 0.24 -15.67 14.54
N ILE A 62 -0.85 -15.49 13.80
CA ILE A 62 -1.99 -16.41 13.76
C ILE A 62 -2.11 -16.93 12.33
N ILE A 63 -2.02 -18.25 12.16
CA ILE A 63 -2.18 -18.94 10.87
C ILE A 63 -3.28 -19.98 11.05
N PHE A 64 -4.27 -19.96 10.17
CA PHE A 64 -5.46 -20.79 10.35
C PHE A 64 -6.04 -21.28 9.02
N ARG A 65 -6.82 -22.35 9.08
CA ARG A 65 -7.52 -22.92 7.93
C ARG A 65 -8.85 -22.20 7.71
N ILE A 66 -9.18 -21.91 6.46
CA ILE A 66 -10.47 -21.32 6.05
C ILE A 66 -11.17 -22.30 5.09
N PRO A 67 -12.01 -23.22 5.58
CA PRO A 67 -12.82 -24.08 4.73
C PRO A 67 -14.10 -23.37 4.31
N TRP A 68 -14.47 -23.44 3.03
CA TRP A 68 -15.71 -22.85 2.49
C TRP A 68 -16.24 -23.72 1.35
N VAL A 69 -17.46 -23.43 0.88
CA VAL A 69 -18.11 -24.21 -0.19
C VAL A 69 -18.37 -23.30 -1.38
N ASP A 70 -17.95 -23.71 -2.57
CA ASP A 70 -18.18 -22.96 -3.80
C ASP A 70 -19.62 -23.12 -4.33
N ASP A 71 -19.96 -22.41 -5.41
CA ASP A 71 -21.33 -22.48 -5.97
C ASP A 71 -21.66 -23.87 -6.57
N ALA A 72 -20.65 -24.70 -6.86
CA ALA A 72 -20.82 -26.08 -7.32
C ALA A 72 -20.93 -27.08 -6.15
N GLY A 73 -20.98 -26.61 -4.91
CA GLY A 73 -21.07 -27.46 -3.72
C GLY A 73 -19.74 -28.13 -3.34
N GLN A 74 -18.62 -27.75 -3.96
CA GLN A 74 -17.31 -28.32 -3.65
C GLN A 74 -16.68 -27.60 -2.47
N VAL A 75 -16.04 -28.37 -1.58
CA VAL A 75 -15.29 -27.82 -0.45
C VAL A 75 -13.97 -27.27 -0.96
N GLN A 76 -13.71 -26.01 -0.64
CA GLN A 76 -12.48 -25.29 -0.92
C GLN A 76 -11.77 -24.99 0.39
N ILE A 77 -10.43 -24.96 0.36
CA ILE A 77 -9.61 -24.71 1.55
C ILE A 77 -8.55 -23.67 1.21
N ASN A 78 -8.50 -22.61 2.01
CA ASN A 78 -7.50 -21.56 1.95
C ASN A 78 -6.81 -21.38 3.30
N ARG A 79 -5.67 -20.70 3.29
CA ARG A 79 -4.93 -20.35 4.51
C ARG A 79 -5.16 -18.89 4.86
N GLY A 80 -5.59 -18.65 6.09
CA GLY A 80 -5.72 -17.32 6.69
C GLY A 80 -4.51 -16.95 7.53
N PHE A 81 -4.22 -15.65 7.58
CA PHE A 81 -3.12 -15.06 8.34
C PHE A 81 -3.58 -13.80 9.08
N ARG A 82 -3.10 -13.62 10.32
CA ARG A 82 -3.09 -12.34 11.02
C ARG A 82 -1.80 -12.20 11.84
N VAL A 83 -0.95 -11.26 11.45
CA VAL A 83 0.27 -10.87 12.16
C VAL A 83 -0.02 -9.58 12.92
N GLN A 84 -0.02 -9.69 14.23
CA GLN A 84 -0.15 -8.61 15.19
C GLN A 84 1.27 -8.21 15.59
N PHE A 85 1.83 -7.23 14.88
CA PHE A 85 3.27 -7.01 14.88
C PHE A 85 3.72 -6.25 16.13
N ASN A 86 3.15 -5.07 16.38
CA ASN A 86 3.52 -4.24 17.51
C ASN A 86 2.33 -3.43 18.03
N SER A 87 2.12 -3.40 19.34
CA SER A 87 1.03 -2.67 20.00
C SER A 87 1.49 -1.51 20.89
N ALA A 88 2.77 -1.11 20.79
CA ALA A 88 3.35 -0.12 21.72
C ALA A 88 2.68 1.26 21.69
N LEU A 89 2.08 1.64 20.55
CA LEU A 89 1.37 2.92 20.39
C LEU A 89 -0.16 2.79 20.51
N GLY A 90 -0.71 1.58 20.56
CA GLY A 90 -2.14 1.33 20.56
C GLY A 90 -2.52 0.01 19.88
N PRO A 91 -3.82 -0.22 19.59
CA PRO A 91 -4.31 -1.46 18.97
C PRO A 91 -3.61 -1.77 17.65
N TYR A 92 -3.41 -3.05 17.33
CA TYR A 92 -2.82 -3.44 16.05
C TYR A 92 -3.67 -2.89 14.90
N LYS A 93 -3.04 -2.24 13.92
CA LYS A 93 -3.76 -1.64 12.80
C LYS A 93 -3.12 -2.04 11.48
N GLY A 94 -3.93 -2.63 10.60
CA GLY A 94 -3.56 -2.81 9.19
C GLY A 94 -4.47 -3.76 8.42
N GLY A 95 -4.39 -3.63 7.09
CA GLY A 95 -5.33 -4.25 6.15
C GLY A 95 -5.31 -5.77 6.06
N MET A 96 -6.33 -6.31 5.38
CA MET A 96 -6.48 -7.70 4.99
C MET A 96 -6.27 -7.82 3.48
N ARG A 97 -5.38 -8.71 3.02
CA ARG A 97 -5.11 -8.95 1.60
C ARG A 97 -5.61 -10.33 1.14
N PHE A 98 -6.43 -10.40 0.10
CA PHE A 98 -6.83 -11.65 -0.55
C PHE A 98 -6.17 -11.73 -1.92
N HIS A 99 -5.14 -12.57 -2.03
CA HIS A 99 -4.40 -12.76 -3.27
C HIS A 99 -3.67 -14.10 -3.26
N PRO A 100 -3.60 -14.85 -4.38
CA PRO A 100 -2.98 -16.17 -4.43
C PRO A 100 -1.49 -16.20 -4.06
N SER A 101 -0.80 -15.05 -4.09
CA SER A 101 0.60 -14.95 -3.67
C SER A 101 0.80 -14.83 -2.15
N VAL A 102 -0.27 -14.60 -1.37
CA VAL A 102 -0.15 -14.31 0.07
C VAL A 102 0.47 -15.49 0.82
N ASN A 103 1.51 -15.21 1.59
CA ASN A 103 2.16 -16.14 2.49
C ASN A 103 2.60 -15.42 3.79
N VAL A 104 3.13 -16.15 4.76
CA VAL A 104 3.53 -15.58 6.06
C VAL A 104 4.62 -14.51 5.93
N GLY A 105 5.62 -14.70 5.07
CA GLY A 105 6.70 -13.75 4.84
C GLY A 105 6.19 -12.41 4.32
N ILE A 106 5.27 -12.43 3.35
CA ILE A 106 4.62 -11.22 2.81
C ILE A 106 3.78 -10.51 3.88
N ILE A 107 3.03 -11.25 4.70
CA ILE A 107 2.19 -10.63 5.75
C ILE A 107 3.07 -10.03 6.86
N LYS A 108 4.17 -10.68 7.24
CA LYS A 108 5.14 -10.14 8.21
C LYS A 108 5.84 -8.90 7.68
N PHE A 109 6.32 -8.94 6.45
CA PHE A 109 6.86 -7.78 5.73
C PHE A 109 5.92 -6.58 5.84
N LEU A 110 4.68 -6.75 5.41
CA LEU A 110 3.69 -5.67 5.42
C LEU A 110 3.36 -5.21 6.85
N GLY A 111 3.27 -6.13 7.82
CA GLY A 111 3.03 -5.79 9.22
C GLY A 111 4.17 -5.02 9.88
N PHE A 112 5.42 -5.33 9.53
CA PHE A 112 6.61 -4.64 10.00
C PHE A 112 6.63 -3.19 9.51
N GLU A 113 6.49 -2.98 8.20
CA GLU A 113 6.39 -1.62 7.61
C GLU A 113 5.20 -0.84 8.17
N GLN A 114 4.06 -1.51 8.40
CA GLN A 114 2.86 -0.90 8.95
C GLN A 114 3.10 -0.34 10.36
N THR A 115 4.00 -0.93 11.16
CA THR A 115 4.37 -0.43 12.50
C THR A 115 4.95 0.98 12.41
N PHE A 116 5.93 1.20 11.54
CA PHE A 116 6.58 2.51 11.39
C PHE A 116 5.71 3.50 10.65
N LYS A 117 4.96 3.05 9.62
CA LYS A 117 3.98 3.89 8.93
C LYS A 117 2.95 4.46 9.90
N ASN A 118 2.38 3.61 10.76
CA ASN A 118 1.39 4.03 11.73
C ASN A 118 1.98 4.96 12.80
N ALA A 119 3.21 4.69 13.25
CA ALA A 119 3.92 5.57 14.18
C ALA A 119 4.10 6.99 13.63
N LEU A 120 4.37 7.14 12.32
CA LEU A 120 4.52 8.45 11.67
C LEU A 120 3.24 9.28 11.62
N THR A 121 2.06 8.68 11.76
CA THR A 121 0.80 9.42 11.79
C THR A 121 0.60 10.23 13.08
N GLY A 122 1.33 9.89 14.16
CA GLY A 122 1.10 10.44 15.50
C GLY A 122 -0.19 9.95 16.18
N MET A 123 -0.96 9.06 15.53
CA MET A 123 -2.17 8.47 16.09
C MET A 123 -1.85 7.27 16.99
N PRO A 124 -2.71 6.94 17.98
CA PRO A 124 -2.50 5.82 18.90
C PRO A 124 -2.84 4.48 18.25
N ILE A 125 -2.06 4.07 17.25
CA ILE A 125 -2.26 2.83 16.48
C ILE A 125 -0.95 2.06 16.32
N GLY A 126 -0.99 0.77 16.69
CA GLY A 126 0.09 -0.18 16.49
C GLY A 126 0.14 -0.72 15.06
N GLY A 127 1.04 -1.65 14.77
CA GLY A 127 1.22 -2.26 13.45
C GLY A 127 0.68 -3.69 13.36
N GLY A 128 -0.01 -4.01 12.27
CA GLY A 128 -0.42 -5.38 11.98
C GLY A 128 -0.78 -5.58 10.52
N LYS A 129 -0.93 -6.83 10.08
CA LYS A 129 -1.43 -7.17 8.74
C LYS A 129 -2.06 -8.55 8.74
N GLY A 130 -3.01 -8.79 7.84
CA GLY A 130 -3.56 -10.13 7.63
C GLY A 130 -3.95 -10.36 6.19
N GLY A 131 -4.51 -11.54 5.94
CA GLY A 131 -4.91 -11.91 4.59
C GLY A 131 -5.18 -13.39 4.42
N SER A 132 -5.33 -13.78 3.16
CA SER A 132 -5.50 -15.16 2.73
C SER A 132 -4.92 -15.35 1.32
N ASP A 133 -4.48 -16.57 1.03
CA ASP A 133 -4.13 -17.04 -0.32
C ASP A 133 -5.36 -17.23 -1.24
N PHE A 134 -6.56 -16.87 -0.75
CA PHE A 134 -7.78 -16.85 -1.53
C PHE A 134 -7.70 -15.86 -2.71
N ASP A 135 -8.05 -16.33 -3.91
CA ASP A 135 -8.20 -15.51 -5.10
C ASP A 135 -9.68 -15.10 -5.29
N PRO A 136 -10.03 -13.81 -5.10
CA PRO A 136 -11.38 -13.33 -5.32
C PRO A 136 -11.75 -13.18 -6.81
N LYS A 137 -10.78 -13.27 -7.74
CA LYS A 137 -11.06 -13.17 -9.18
C LYS A 137 -11.86 -14.38 -9.65
N GLY A 138 -12.87 -14.13 -10.49
CA GLY A 138 -13.74 -15.16 -11.02
C GLY A 138 -14.71 -15.77 -10.00
N ARG A 139 -14.75 -15.26 -8.76
CA ARG A 139 -15.66 -15.73 -7.71
C ARG A 139 -16.99 -15.00 -7.76
N SER A 140 -18.06 -15.73 -7.47
CA SER A 140 -19.37 -15.11 -7.32
C SER A 140 -19.45 -14.29 -6.03
N GLU A 141 -20.46 -13.43 -5.94
CA GLU A 141 -20.72 -12.68 -4.72
C GLU A 141 -21.04 -13.61 -3.53
N GLY A 142 -21.76 -14.70 -3.78
CA GLY A 142 -22.10 -15.71 -2.77
C GLY A 142 -20.85 -16.43 -2.25
N GLU A 143 -19.92 -16.80 -3.14
CA GLU A 143 -18.66 -17.42 -2.77
C GLU A 143 -17.80 -16.51 -1.90
N ILE A 144 -17.69 -15.23 -2.27
CA ILE A 144 -16.91 -14.23 -1.52
C ILE A 144 -17.54 -14.00 -0.13
N MET A 145 -18.87 -13.95 -0.04
CA MET A 145 -19.56 -13.85 1.25
C MET A 145 -19.27 -15.07 2.13
N ARG A 146 -19.41 -16.29 1.61
CA ARG A 146 -19.14 -17.54 2.35
C ARG A 146 -17.68 -17.62 2.80
N PHE A 147 -16.75 -17.23 1.95
CA PHE A 147 -15.33 -17.13 2.30
C PHE A 147 -15.11 -16.14 3.46
N CYS A 148 -15.63 -14.91 3.37
CA CYS A 148 -15.50 -13.90 4.42
C CYS A 148 -16.12 -14.35 5.75
N GLN A 149 -17.26 -15.05 5.69
CA GLN A 149 -17.91 -15.61 6.87
C GLN A 149 -17.08 -16.71 7.53
N SER A 150 -16.51 -17.63 6.74
CA SER A 150 -15.63 -18.68 7.23
C SER A 150 -14.36 -18.09 7.86
N LEU A 151 -13.73 -17.12 7.18
CA LEU A 151 -12.56 -16.39 7.69
C LEU A 151 -12.86 -15.75 9.05
N MET A 152 -13.99 -15.04 9.18
CA MET A 152 -14.33 -14.37 10.43
C MET A 152 -14.73 -15.31 11.56
N THR A 153 -15.15 -16.53 11.25
CA THR A 153 -15.45 -17.56 12.26
C THR A 153 -14.23 -17.91 13.10
N GLU A 154 -13.02 -17.85 12.51
CA GLU A 154 -11.78 -17.90 13.29
C GLU A 154 -11.32 -16.52 13.73
N LEU A 155 -11.25 -15.55 12.81
CA LEU A 155 -10.54 -14.30 13.07
C LEU A 155 -11.16 -13.44 14.19
N HIS A 156 -12.49 -13.48 14.38
CA HIS A 156 -13.20 -12.56 15.29
C HIS A 156 -12.68 -12.59 16.74
N ARG A 157 -12.21 -13.75 17.24
CA ARG A 157 -11.74 -13.90 18.62
C ARG A 157 -10.38 -13.22 18.88
N HIS A 158 -9.72 -12.79 17.81
CA HIS A 158 -8.43 -12.12 17.85
C HIS A 158 -8.53 -10.61 17.56
N LEU A 159 -9.74 -10.13 17.25
CA LEU A 159 -10.03 -8.73 16.93
C LEU A 159 -10.72 -8.01 18.09
N GLY A 160 -10.72 -6.69 18.02
CA GLY A 160 -11.48 -5.81 18.90
C GLY A 160 -11.04 -4.37 18.74
N GLU A 161 -11.90 -3.41 19.05
CA GLU A 161 -11.63 -1.98 18.92
C GLU A 161 -10.38 -1.50 19.68
N ASN A 162 -10.08 -2.16 20.82
CA ASN A 162 -8.90 -1.90 21.64
C ASN A 162 -7.80 -2.96 21.50
N THR A 163 -7.96 -3.91 20.57
CA THR A 163 -7.03 -5.03 20.37
C THR A 163 -6.41 -4.98 18.99
N ASP A 164 -7.22 -5.20 17.95
CA ASP A 164 -6.77 -5.31 16.56
C ASP A 164 -7.90 -4.88 15.63
N VAL A 165 -7.61 -3.87 14.78
CA VAL A 165 -8.57 -3.21 13.90
C VAL A 165 -8.16 -3.36 12.43
N PRO A 166 -8.67 -4.37 11.71
CA PRO A 166 -8.36 -4.56 10.30
C PRO A 166 -8.92 -3.46 9.37
N ALA A 167 -8.52 -3.54 8.11
CA ALA A 167 -8.98 -2.68 7.01
C ALA A 167 -8.97 -3.45 5.68
N GLY A 168 -9.38 -2.78 4.61
CA GLY A 168 -9.17 -3.28 3.25
C GLY A 168 -7.71 -3.23 2.79
N ASP A 169 -7.38 -4.06 1.81
CA ASP A 169 -6.14 -4.08 1.02
C ASP A 169 -6.48 -4.76 -0.34
N ILE A 170 -5.48 -5.19 -1.11
CA ILE A 170 -5.69 -5.90 -2.39
C ILE A 170 -6.62 -7.10 -2.17
N GLY A 171 -7.72 -7.16 -2.94
CA GLY A 171 -8.73 -8.22 -2.84
C GLY A 171 -9.76 -8.05 -1.72
N VAL A 172 -9.67 -6.99 -0.91
CA VAL A 172 -10.61 -6.69 0.19
C VAL A 172 -11.08 -5.24 0.10
N GLY A 173 -12.22 -5.02 -0.54
CA GLY A 173 -12.87 -3.73 -0.66
C GLY A 173 -14.04 -3.55 0.31
N GLY A 174 -14.90 -2.57 0.03
CA GLY A 174 -16.10 -2.28 0.85
C GLY A 174 -17.08 -3.46 0.94
N ARG A 175 -17.17 -4.27 -0.12
CA ARG A 175 -18.00 -5.49 -0.15
C ARG A 175 -17.51 -6.53 0.87
N GLU A 176 -16.24 -6.90 0.81
CA GLU A 176 -15.63 -7.86 1.73
C GLU A 176 -15.65 -7.34 3.17
N ILE A 177 -15.38 -6.04 3.38
CA ILE A 177 -15.51 -5.40 4.70
C ILE A 177 -16.93 -5.52 5.24
N GLY A 178 -17.96 -5.30 4.40
CA GLY A 178 -19.35 -5.47 4.77
C GLY A 178 -19.66 -6.90 5.23
N PHE A 179 -19.23 -7.91 4.47
CA PHE A 179 -19.41 -9.32 4.83
C PHE A 179 -18.66 -9.70 6.11
N MET A 180 -17.40 -9.28 6.26
CA MET A 180 -16.61 -9.53 7.46
C MET A 180 -17.20 -8.85 8.69
N PHE A 181 -17.60 -7.58 8.59
CA PHE A 181 -18.22 -6.84 9.69
C PHE A 181 -19.58 -7.45 10.08
N GLY A 182 -20.39 -7.84 9.10
CA GLY A 182 -21.66 -8.53 9.33
C GLY A 182 -21.47 -9.85 10.09
N GLN A 183 -20.50 -10.67 9.68
CA GLN A 183 -20.19 -11.93 10.37
C GLN A 183 -19.60 -11.68 11.76
N PHE A 184 -18.71 -10.71 11.92
CA PHE A 184 -18.18 -10.33 13.23
C PHE A 184 -19.31 -9.98 14.19
N LYS A 185 -20.22 -9.10 13.77
CA LYS A 185 -21.41 -8.71 14.56
C LYS A 185 -22.28 -9.90 14.94
N ARG A 186 -22.47 -10.85 14.01
CA ARG A 186 -23.25 -12.08 14.26
C ARG A 186 -22.60 -12.97 15.31
N LEU A 187 -21.27 -13.15 15.24
CA LEU A 187 -20.52 -14.02 16.15
C LEU A 187 -20.37 -13.42 17.55
N THR A 188 -20.13 -12.12 17.65
CA THR A 188 -19.95 -11.45 18.95
C THR A 188 -21.26 -10.99 19.58
N ASN A 189 -22.36 -10.97 18.82
CA ASN A 189 -23.64 -10.39 19.20
C ASN A 189 -23.51 -8.93 19.68
N ARG A 190 -22.59 -8.16 19.09
CA ARG A 190 -22.29 -6.77 19.45
C ARG A 190 -22.15 -5.91 18.21
N TYR A 191 -22.70 -4.70 18.25
CA TYR A 191 -22.42 -3.66 17.25
C TYR A 191 -21.16 -2.89 17.65
N GLU A 192 -19.99 -3.48 17.41
CA GLU A 192 -18.69 -2.87 17.72
C GLU A 192 -18.13 -2.18 16.48
N ALA A 193 -18.58 -0.94 16.22
CA ALA A 193 -18.22 -0.22 15.00
C ALA A 193 -16.69 -0.01 14.86
N GLY A 194 -15.95 0.04 15.97
CA GLY A 194 -14.50 0.26 15.98
C GLY A 194 -13.67 -0.91 15.43
N VAL A 195 -14.23 -2.12 15.31
CA VAL A 195 -13.43 -3.32 15.00
C VAL A 195 -12.85 -3.36 13.59
N ILE A 196 -13.48 -2.72 12.60
CA ILE A 196 -12.99 -2.68 11.21
C ILE A 196 -13.16 -1.27 10.63
N THR A 197 -12.10 -0.80 9.96
CA THR A 197 -12.11 0.46 9.18
C THR A 197 -12.36 0.21 7.70
N GLY A 198 -12.87 1.21 6.97
CA GLY A 198 -13.26 1.06 5.56
C GLY A 198 -14.71 0.57 5.36
N LYS A 199 -15.53 0.64 6.43
CA LYS A 199 -16.97 0.42 6.37
C LYS A 199 -17.66 1.46 5.48
N ALA A 200 -18.82 1.14 4.93
CA ALA A 200 -19.62 2.14 4.22
C ALA A 200 -20.21 3.18 5.20
N LEU A 201 -20.49 4.38 4.68
CA LEU A 201 -21.01 5.50 5.47
C LEU A 201 -22.28 5.14 6.26
N ALA A 202 -23.17 4.32 5.67
CA ALA A 202 -24.43 3.93 6.28
C ALA A 202 -24.29 3.10 7.58
N TYR A 203 -23.11 2.53 7.88
CA TYR A 203 -22.89 1.69 9.06
C TYR A 203 -21.54 1.96 9.75
N GLY A 204 -21.19 3.23 9.93
CA GLY A 204 -20.01 3.65 10.70
C GLY A 204 -18.73 3.78 9.88
N GLY A 205 -18.87 4.02 8.57
CA GLY A 205 -17.79 4.49 7.70
C GLY A 205 -17.43 5.95 7.94
N SER A 206 -16.27 6.37 7.45
CA SER A 206 -15.81 7.76 7.52
C SER A 206 -15.85 8.40 6.14
N ARG A 207 -16.21 9.69 6.09
CA ARG A 207 -15.96 10.52 4.91
C ARG A 207 -14.46 10.64 4.67
N ALA A 208 -14.07 10.96 3.45
CA ALA A 208 -12.69 11.02 2.99
C ALA A 208 -11.91 9.69 3.05
N ARG A 209 -12.49 8.58 3.54
CA ARG A 209 -11.76 7.30 3.67
C ARG A 209 -11.32 6.73 2.32
N THR A 210 -12.15 6.93 1.30
CA THR A 210 -11.89 6.47 -0.07
C THR A 210 -10.73 7.26 -0.67
N GLU A 211 -10.70 8.56 -0.41
CA GLU A 211 -9.78 9.54 -0.97
C GLU A 211 -8.45 9.63 -0.21
N ALA A 212 -8.46 9.30 1.08
CA ALA A 212 -7.42 9.55 2.08
C ALA A 212 -6.00 9.29 1.59
N THR A 213 -5.73 8.10 1.04
CA THR A 213 -4.37 7.71 0.62
C THR A 213 -3.88 8.53 -0.58
N GLY A 214 -4.73 8.76 -1.58
CA GLY A 214 -4.37 9.57 -2.75
C GLY A 214 -4.23 11.04 -2.39
N TYR A 215 -5.12 11.55 -1.52
CA TYR A 215 -5.08 12.92 -1.02
C TYR A 215 -3.83 13.14 -0.16
N GLY A 216 -3.54 12.24 0.78
CA GLY A 216 -2.37 12.28 1.64
C GLY A 216 -1.07 12.30 0.86
N ASN A 217 -0.94 11.44 -0.16
CA ASN A 217 0.24 11.43 -1.03
C ASN A 217 0.44 12.79 -1.70
N THR A 218 -0.62 13.35 -2.26
CA THR A 218 -0.56 14.67 -2.90
C THR A 218 -0.28 15.80 -1.90
N TYR A 219 -0.88 15.78 -0.71
CA TYR A 219 -0.58 16.75 0.35
C TYR A 219 0.88 16.69 0.79
N PHE A 220 1.43 15.48 0.94
CA PHE A 220 2.82 15.29 1.31
C PHE A 220 3.76 15.85 0.23
N VAL A 221 3.49 15.56 -1.04
CA VAL A 221 4.29 16.07 -2.16
C VAL A 221 4.17 17.58 -2.31
N GLN A 222 2.98 18.14 -2.12
CA GLN A 222 2.77 19.59 -2.09
C GLN A 222 3.65 20.24 -1.01
N ALA A 223 3.59 19.75 0.24
CA ALA A 223 4.42 20.27 1.32
C ALA A 223 5.93 20.08 1.04
N MET A 224 6.31 18.97 0.39
CA MET A 224 7.70 18.71 0.01
C MET A 224 8.20 19.71 -1.05
N LEU A 225 7.38 20.03 -2.05
CA LEU A 225 7.67 21.04 -3.07
C LEU A 225 7.79 22.45 -2.47
N GLU A 226 6.95 22.78 -1.50
CA GLU A 226 6.96 24.08 -0.81
C GLU A 226 8.29 24.35 -0.08
N THR A 227 8.98 23.30 0.39
CA THR A 227 10.35 23.44 0.97
C THR A 227 11.38 23.97 -0.03
N ARG A 228 11.08 23.93 -1.34
CA ARG A 228 11.89 24.48 -2.43
C ARG A 228 11.25 25.69 -3.09
N GLY A 229 10.25 26.30 -2.46
CA GLY A 229 9.59 27.51 -2.96
C GLY A 229 8.79 27.28 -4.26
N THR A 230 8.31 26.06 -4.50
CA THR A 230 7.44 25.71 -5.64
C THR A 230 6.21 24.94 -5.15
N SER A 231 5.24 24.71 -6.03
CA SER A 231 4.03 23.93 -5.77
C SER A 231 3.75 22.94 -6.91
N LEU A 232 2.62 22.22 -6.81
CA LEU A 232 2.08 21.43 -7.93
C LEU A 232 1.47 22.27 -9.06
N GLU A 233 1.21 23.56 -8.83
CA GLU A 233 0.56 24.43 -9.80
C GLU A 233 1.37 24.52 -11.11
N GLY A 234 0.72 24.23 -12.23
CA GLY A 234 1.33 24.23 -13.56
C GLY A 234 2.31 23.09 -13.83
N LYS A 235 2.58 22.20 -12.87
CA LYS A 235 3.49 21.05 -13.05
C LYS A 235 2.85 19.94 -13.86
N LYS A 236 3.64 19.29 -14.72
CA LYS A 236 3.29 18.04 -15.38
C LYS A 236 3.51 16.89 -14.40
N VAL A 237 2.45 16.12 -14.15
CA VAL A 237 2.47 15.02 -13.20
C VAL A 237 2.18 13.70 -13.92
N VAL A 238 2.93 12.66 -13.60
CA VAL A 238 2.68 11.30 -14.06
C VAL A 238 2.25 10.48 -12.84
N VAL A 239 1.09 9.83 -12.92
CA VAL A 239 0.55 8.99 -11.83
C VAL A 239 0.39 7.57 -12.36
N SER A 240 1.22 6.62 -11.92
CA SER A 240 0.99 5.23 -12.32
C SER A 240 -0.23 4.64 -11.60
N GLY A 241 -0.85 3.66 -12.24
CA GLY A 241 -2.07 3.04 -11.75
C GLY A 241 -3.33 3.82 -12.13
N SER A 242 -4.46 3.14 -11.92
CA SER A 242 -5.81 3.63 -12.21
C SER A 242 -6.83 3.01 -11.26
N GLY A 243 -6.35 2.55 -10.10
CA GLY A 243 -7.18 2.14 -8.97
C GLY A 243 -7.43 3.30 -8.02
N ASN A 244 -8.03 2.99 -6.87
CA ASN A 244 -8.42 3.98 -5.86
C ASN A 244 -7.34 5.03 -5.54
N VAL A 245 -6.13 4.60 -5.16
CA VAL A 245 -5.04 5.53 -4.80
C VAL A 245 -4.70 6.46 -5.97
N ALA A 246 -4.57 5.92 -7.18
CA ALA A 246 -4.25 6.70 -8.37
C ALA A 246 -5.35 7.69 -8.73
N ILE A 247 -6.63 7.26 -8.77
CA ILE A 247 -7.78 8.12 -9.08
C ILE A 247 -7.82 9.35 -8.16
N TYR A 248 -7.69 9.13 -6.84
CA TYR A 248 -7.76 10.23 -5.88
C TYR A 248 -6.44 11.04 -5.78
N THR A 249 -5.31 10.45 -6.18
CA THR A 249 -4.07 11.23 -6.41
C THR A 249 -4.27 12.19 -7.57
N ILE A 250 -4.83 11.71 -8.70
CA ILE A 250 -5.12 12.53 -9.88
C ILE A 250 -6.07 13.66 -9.53
N GLU A 251 -7.17 13.34 -8.84
CA GLU A 251 -8.15 14.33 -8.38
C GLU A 251 -7.50 15.43 -7.52
N LYS A 252 -6.70 15.05 -6.52
CA LYS A 252 -6.07 16.02 -5.63
C LYS A 252 -5.02 16.86 -6.35
N VAL A 253 -4.21 16.27 -7.21
CA VAL A 253 -3.20 16.98 -8.01
C VAL A 253 -3.87 18.04 -8.89
N GLN A 254 -4.96 17.68 -9.58
CA GLN A 254 -5.71 18.62 -10.42
C GLN A 254 -6.32 19.76 -9.60
N SER A 255 -6.81 19.47 -8.39
CA SER A 255 -7.34 20.52 -7.49
C SER A 255 -6.29 21.51 -7.00
N PHE A 256 -5.00 21.18 -7.09
CA PHE A 256 -3.88 22.08 -6.82
C PHE A 256 -3.29 22.72 -8.09
N GLY A 257 -3.98 22.62 -9.23
CA GLY A 257 -3.54 23.22 -10.50
C GLY A 257 -2.44 22.42 -11.21
N GLY A 258 -2.11 21.21 -10.74
CA GLY A 258 -1.20 20.30 -11.41
C GLY A 258 -1.87 19.61 -12.60
N LYS A 259 -1.11 19.37 -13.67
CA LYS A 259 -1.59 18.71 -14.89
C LYS A 259 -1.14 17.26 -14.92
N VAL A 260 -2.04 16.34 -14.60
CA VAL A 260 -1.75 14.90 -14.77
C VAL A 260 -1.78 14.56 -16.25
N ILE A 261 -0.66 14.12 -16.81
CA ILE A 261 -0.52 13.86 -18.26
C ILE A 261 -0.46 12.37 -18.63
N ALA A 262 -0.31 11.48 -17.65
CA ALA A 262 -0.32 10.04 -17.91
C ALA A 262 -0.80 9.25 -16.69
N CYS A 263 -1.48 8.13 -16.98
CA CYS A 263 -1.81 7.10 -15.99
C CYS A 263 -1.81 5.69 -16.58
N SER A 264 -1.80 4.64 -15.75
CA SER A 264 -1.61 3.26 -16.22
C SER A 264 -2.55 2.22 -15.61
N ASP A 265 -2.57 1.05 -16.23
CA ASP A 265 -2.95 -0.20 -15.56
C ASP A 265 -1.97 -1.30 -15.95
N SER A 266 -2.27 -2.56 -15.58
CA SER A 266 -1.37 -3.68 -15.89
C SER A 266 -1.19 -3.97 -17.39
N SER A 267 -2.00 -3.38 -18.27
CA SER A 267 -1.92 -3.59 -19.72
C SER A 267 -1.04 -2.55 -20.43
N GLY A 268 -0.79 -1.40 -19.81
CA GLY A 268 -0.04 -0.30 -20.40
C GLY A 268 -0.39 1.04 -19.77
N TYR A 269 -0.07 2.13 -20.45
CA TYR A 269 -0.34 3.49 -19.98
C TYR A 269 -0.93 4.37 -21.07
N VAL A 270 -1.67 5.38 -20.67
CA VAL A 270 -2.19 6.43 -21.56
C VAL A 270 -1.43 7.72 -21.33
N VAL A 271 -1.19 8.47 -22.41
CA VAL A 271 -0.61 9.81 -22.39
C VAL A 271 -1.62 10.78 -22.99
N ASP A 272 -2.04 11.76 -22.19
CA ASP A 272 -2.91 12.85 -22.58
C ASP A 272 -2.18 14.17 -22.26
N ALA A 273 -1.55 14.77 -23.28
CA ALA A 273 -0.80 16.02 -23.11
C ALA A 273 -1.70 17.19 -22.69
N ASN A 274 -3.01 17.09 -22.88
CA ASN A 274 -4.01 18.09 -22.47
C ASN A 274 -4.50 17.86 -21.03
N GLY A 275 -4.16 16.73 -20.44
CA GLY A 275 -4.47 16.38 -19.06
C GLY A 275 -5.55 15.31 -18.97
N ILE A 276 -5.38 14.36 -18.07
CA ILE A 276 -6.31 13.25 -17.84
C ILE A 276 -7.69 13.78 -17.43
N ASP A 277 -8.73 13.34 -18.13
CA ASP A 277 -10.12 13.54 -17.74
C ASP A 277 -10.49 12.57 -16.63
N LEU A 278 -10.62 13.10 -15.42
CA LEU A 278 -10.88 12.30 -14.24
C LEU A 278 -12.26 11.63 -14.30
N GLU A 279 -13.29 12.32 -14.81
CA GLU A 279 -14.65 11.79 -14.82
C GLU A 279 -14.76 10.64 -15.83
N LEU A 280 -14.16 10.81 -17.01
CA LEU A 280 -14.05 9.71 -17.98
C LEU A 280 -13.24 8.54 -17.42
N LEU A 281 -12.13 8.81 -16.71
CA LEU A 281 -11.34 7.76 -16.08
C LEU A 281 -12.16 6.98 -15.04
N LYS A 282 -12.91 7.68 -14.17
CA LYS A 282 -13.81 7.06 -13.18
C LYS A 282 -14.90 6.23 -13.85
N GLU A 283 -15.53 6.73 -14.91
CA GLU A 283 -16.53 5.97 -15.68
C GLU A 283 -15.95 4.66 -16.21
N ILE A 284 -14.75 4.71 -16.79
CA ILE A 284 -14.08 3.54 -17.37
C ILE A 284 -13.66 2.54 -16.30
N LYS A 285 -13.12 3.00 -15.17
CA LYS A 285 -12.51 2.14 -14.15
C LYS A 285 -13.49 1.66 -13.08
N ASP A 286 -14.34 2.54 -12.56
CA ASP A 286 -15.22 2.22 -11.43
C ASP A 286 -16.55 1.62 -11.91
N ILE A 287 -17.13 2.16 -12.99
CA ILE A 287 -18.41 1.71 -13.53
C ILE A 287 -18.17 0.60 -14.57
N GLY A 288 -17.42 0.91 -15.62
CA GLY A 288 -17.19 0.00 -16.75
C GLY A 288 -16.23 -1.15 -16.45
N ARG A 289 -15.37 -1.02 -15.44
CA ARG A 289 -14.29 -1.97 -15.09
C ARG A 289 -13.43 -2.37 -16.30
N LYS A 290 -13.18 -1.43 -17.21
CA LYS A 290 -12.46 -1.67 -18.47
C LYS A 290 -10.94 -1.47 -18.29
N ARG A 291 -10.20 -1.89 -19.33
CA ARG A 291 -8.77 -1.60 -19.48
C ARG A 291 -8.55 -0.12 -19.75
N ILE A 292 -7.37 0.38 -19.39
CA ILE A 292 -7.00 1.78 -19.58
C ILE A 292 -6.94 2.19 -21.06
N SER A 293 -6.75 1.25 -22.00
CA SER A 293 -6.83 1.52 -23.44
C SER A 293 -8.17 2.12 -23.87
N ALA A 294 -9.27 1.74 -23.21
CA ALA A 294 -10.59 2.30 -23.48
C ALA A 294 -10.68 3.80 -23.18
N TYR A 295 -9.78 4.35 -22.34
CA TYR A 295 -9.69 5.79 -22.11
C TYR A 295 -9.20 6.51 -23.36
N ALA A 296 -8.14 6.00 -24.00
CA ALA A 296 -7.63 6.60 -25.23
C ALA A 296 -8.67 6.54 -26.36
N GLU A 297 -9.38 5.42 -26.48
CA GLU A 297 -10.46 5.25 -27.46
C GLU A 297 -11.61 6.24 -27.24
N ALA A 298 -12.06 6.39 -25.99
CA ALA A 298 -13.17 7.28 -25.65
C ALA A 298 -12.78 8.77 -25.69
N ARG A 299 -11.54 9.10 -25.31
CA ARG A 299 -11.04 10.48 -25.26
C ARG A 299 -10.77 11.05 -26.65
N GLY A 300 -10.36 10.21 -27.60
CA GLY A 300 -10.23 10.58 -29.01
C GLY A 300 -8.85 11.13 -29.40
N PRO A 301 -8.78 11.95 -30.48
CA PRO A 301 -7.51 12.35 -31.08
C PRO A 301 -6.55 13.07 -30.11
N GLY A 302 -5.26 12.74 -30.19
CA GLY A 302 -4.20 13.34 -29.38
C GLY A 302 -3.91 12.60 -28.06
N VAL A 303 -4.63 11.52 -27.77
CA VAL A 303 -4.35 10.63 -26.65
C VAL A 303 -3.77 9.31 -27.16
N HIS A 304 -2.73 8.84 -26.50
CA HIS A 304 -2.00 7.64 -26.93
C HIS A 304 -1.99 6.59 -25.85
N PHE A 305 -2.43 5.38 -26.19
CA PHE A 305 -2.18 4.19 -25.38
C PHE A 305 -0.86 3.55 -25.82
N VAL A 306 0.00 3.25 -24.85
CA VAL A 306 1.23 2.50 -25.04
C VAL A 306 1.12 1.20 -24.24
N ALA A 307 1.20 0.07 -24.93
CA ALA A 307 1.15 -1.24 -24.31
C ALA A 307 2.36 -1.49 -23.40
N SER A 308 2.16 -2.25 -22.33
CA SER A 308 3.17 -2.53 -21.29
C SER A 308 4.47 -3.18 -21.79
N ASP A 309 4.42 -3.86 -22.94
CA ASP A 309 5.59 -4.47 -23.61
C ASP A 309 6.37 -3.49 -24.50
N LYS A 310 5.82 -2.29 -24.76
CA LYS A 310 6.39 -1.29 -25.67
C LYS A 310 7.08 -0.12 -24.97
N GLY A 311 6.89 0.06 -23.68
CA GLY A 311 7.48 1.18 -22.95
C GLY A 311 7.10 1.20 -21.46
N SER A 312 7.71 2.13 -20.74
CA SER A 312 7.42 2.40 -19.34
C SER A 312 6.67 3.72 -19.22
N ILE A 313 5.69 3.80 -18.30
CA ILE A 313 5.04 5.09 -17.99
C ILE A 313 6.07 6.14 -17.54
N TRP A 314 7.19 5.69 -16.95
CA TRP A 314 8.29 6.53 -16.48
C TRP A 314 9.16 7.10 -17.61
N ASP A 315 8.94 6.69 -18.86
CA ASP A 315 9.56 7.30 -20.03
C ASP A 315 8.92 8.66 -20.38
N VAL A 316 7.73 8.98 -19.82
CA VAL A 316 7.01 10.24 -20.04
C VAL A 316 7.68 11.38 -19.25
N PRO A 317 8.21 12.43 -19.90
CA PRO A 317 8.82 13.57 -19.21
C PRO A 317 7.82 14.32 -18.32
N CYS A 318 8.16 14.50 -17.04
CA CYS A 318 7.32 15.15 -16.05
C CYS A 318 8.13 15.85 -14.96
N ASP A 319 7.49 16.78 -14.26
CA ASP A 319 8.07 17.48 -13.11
C ASP A 319 7.90 16.66 -11.82
N VAL A 320 6.81 15.88 -11.72
CA VAL A 320 6.48 15.09 -10.54
C VAL A 320 6.01 13.68 -10.95
N ALA A 321 6.56 12.66 -10.32
CA ALA A 321 6.15 11.26 -10.52
C ALA A 321 5.49 10.69 -9.25
N MET A 322 4.33 10.05 -9.42
CA MET A 322 3.48 9.56 -8.32
C MET A 322 3.18 8.07 -8.48
N PRO A 323 4.13 7.16 -8.16
CA PRO A 323 3.90 5.73 -8.31
C PRO A 323 2.83 5.20 -7.35
N SER A 324 1.71 4.74 -7.92
CA SER A 324 0.48 4.41 -7.19
C SER A 324 -0.17 3.09 -7.63
N ALA A 325 0.60 2.15 -8.20
CA ALA A 325 0.10 0.86 -8.67
C ALA A 325 0.53 -0.32 -7.79
N THR A 326 1.81 -0.69 -7.80
CA THR A 326 2.33 -1.92 -7.16
C THR A 326 3.75 -1.74 -6.63
N GLN A 327 4.20 -2.67 -5.79
CA GLN A 327 5.58 -2.73 -5.35
C GLN A 327 6.55 -2.91 -6.54
N ASN A 328 7.76 -2.34 -6.43
CA ASN A 328 8.85 -2.44 -7.40
C ASN A 328 8.47 -2.05 -8.85
N GLU A 329 7.47 -1.18 -9.05
CA GLU A 329 7.07 -0.69 -10.37
C GLU A 329 8.00 0.37 -10.97
N LEU A 330 8.90 0.95 -10.16
CA LEU A 330 9.86 1.97 -10.57
C LEU A 330 11.29 1.46 -10.35
N SER A 331 11.94 1.02 -11.43
CA SER A 331 13.29 0.45 -11.42
C SER A 331 14.38 1.53 -11.51
N GLY A 332 15.65 1.13 -11.34
CA GLY A 332 16.76 2.06 -11.56
C GLY A 332 16.87 2.58 -12.99
N LYS A 333 16.40 1.82 -13.99
CA LYS A 333 16.31 2.29 -15.38
C LYS A 333 15.30 3.44 -15.49
N ASP A 334 14.13 3.28 -14.89
CA ASP A 334 13.06 4.28 -14.88
C ASP A 334 13.51 5.55 -14.14
N ALA A 335 14.17 5.41 -12.99
CA ALA A 335 14.70 6.53 -12.24
C ALA A 335 15.74 7.34 -13.05
N ARG A 336 16.63 6.66 -13.81
CA ARG A 336 17.56 7.35 -14.73
C ARG A 336 16.83 8.16 -15.80
N ALA A 337 15.76 7.62 -16.38
CA ALA A 337 14.95 8.32 -17.37
C ALA A 337 14.28 9.56 -16.77
N LEU A 338 13.66 9.43 -15.60
CA LEU A 338 13.01 10.53 -14.89
C LEU A 338 14.01 11.64 -14.51
N VAL A 339 15.18 11.27 -13.96
CA VAL A 339 16.25 12.24 -13.62
C VAL A 339 16.75 12.96 -14.86
N LYS A 340 16.98 12.24 -15.97
CA LYS A 340 17.38 12.85 -17.25
C LYS A 340 16.34 13.85 -17.77
N ASN A 341 15.06 13.59 -17.51
CA ASN A 341 13.94 14.45 -17.92
C ASN A 341 13.65 15.59 -16.92
N GLY A 342 14.45 15.75 -15.86
CA GLY A 342 14.34 16.89 -14.95
C GLY A 342 13.27 16.75 -13.87
N VAL A 343 12.91 15.51 -13.46
CA VAL A 343 11.95 15.29 -12.37
C VAL A 343 12.39 16.03 -11.09
N LEU A 344 11.46 16.74 -10.47
CA LEU A 344 11.70 17.53 -9.26
C LEU A 344 11.36 16.73 -7.99
N ALA A 345 10.29 15.95 -8.06
CA ALA A 345 9.75 15.21 -6.93
C ALA A 345 9.18 13.83 -7.30
N VAL A 346 9.31 12.88 -6.38
CA VAL A 346 8.69 11.55 -6.45
C VAL A 346 7.91 11.31 -5.16
N GLY A 347 6.62 10.98 -5.25
CA GLY A 347 5.74 10.70 -4.11
C GLY A 347 5.11 9.32 -4.18
N GLU A 348 5.53 8.41 -3.30
CA GLU A 348 5.09 7.03 -3.33
C GLU A 348 3.67 6.85 -2.78
N GLY A 349 2.70 6.66 -3.68
CA GLY A 349 1.32 6.33 -3.35
C GLY A 349 1.11 4.84 -3.05
N ALA A 350 1.88 3.96 -3.70
CA ALA A 350 1.90 2.53 -3.43
C ALA A 350 2.86 2.17 -2.27
N ASN A 351 2.79 0.92 -1.78
CA ASN A 351 3.76 0.42 -0.80
C ASN A 351 5.01 -0.10 -1.53
N MET A 352 6.17 0.52 -1.26
CA MET A 352 7.46 0.17 -1.86
C MET A 352 7.48 0.11 -3.40
N PRO A 353 6.97 1.12 -4.11
CA PRO A 353 6.99 1.10 -5.58
C PRO A 353 8.39 1.27 -6.17
N SER A 354 9.28 2.01 -5.52
CA SER A 354 10.64 2.23 -6.02
C SER A 354 11.59 1.14 -5.55
N THR A 355 12.39 0.60 -6.47
CA THR A 355 13.47 -0.33 -6.11
C THR A 355 14.58 0.40 -5.34
N PRO A 356 15.41 -0.29 -4.53
CA PRO A 356 16.53 0.34 -3.83
C PRO A 356 17.51 1.09 -4.75
N GLU A 357 17.66 0.64 -6.00
CA GLU A 357 18.47 1.35 -7.00
C GLU A 357 17.84 2.69 -7.38
N ALA A 358 16.53 2.73 -7.64
CA ALA A 358 15.80 3.96 -7.97
C ALA A 358 15.90 5.01 -6.84
N ILE A 359 15.68 4.59 -5.60
CA ILE A 359 15.77 5.48 -4.42
C ILE A 359 17.16 6.12 -4.33
N ARG A 360 18.23 5.34 -4.55
CA ARG A 360 19.60 5.87 -4.56
C ARG A 360 19.80 6.92 -5.64
N LEU A 361 19.34 6.65 -6.87
CA LEU A 361 19.47 7.58 -7.98
C LEU A 361 18.74 8.91 -7.72
N PHE A 362 17.52 8.86 -7.18
CA PHE A 362 16.79 10.08 -6.82
C PHE A 362 17.51 10.90 -5.76
N ARG A 363 17.99 10.24 -4.71
CA ARG A 363 18.75 10.91 -3.65
C ARG A 363 20.03 11.54 -4.18
N ASP A 364 20.81 10.81 -4.97
CA ASP A 364 22.11 11.26 -5.47
C ASP A 364 21.93 12.39 -6.51
N ALA A 365 20.80 12.43 -7.22
CA ALA A 365 20.41 13.51 -8.11
C ALA A 365 19.73 14.72 -7.40
N GLY A 366 19.54 14.66 -6.08
CA GLY A 366 18.87 15.72 -5.33
C GLY A 366 17.37 15.87 -5.64
N VAL A 367 16.72 14.83 -6.14
CA VAL A 367 15.26 14.77 -6.34
C VAL A 367 14.58 14.66 -4.98
N LEU A 368 13.50 15.42 -4.78
CA LEU A 368 12.68 15.32 -3.58
C LEU A 368 11.97 13.95 -3.55
N PHE A 369 12.16 13.16 -2.50
CA PHE A 369 11.61 11.81 -2.42
C PHE A 369 10.73 11.63 -1.18
N GLY A 370 9.44 11.40 -1.41
CA GLY A 370 8.44 11.08 -0.40
C GLY A 370 8.25 9.58 -0.26
N PRO A 371 8.85 8.93 0.77
CA PRO A 371 8.77 7.48 0.93
C PRO A 371 7.34 7.05 1.29
N GLY A 372 6.92 5.87 0.81
CA GLY A 372 5.54 5.40 0.96
C GLY A 372 5.04 5.41 2.40
N LYS A 373 5.87 4.98 3.36
CA LYS A 373 5.56 4.98 4.79
C LYS A 373 5.14 6.35 5.36
N ALA A 374 5.50 7.45 4.71
CA ALA A 374 5.07 8.81 5.06
C ALA A 374 4.02 9.34 4.07
N ALA A 375 4.33 9.29 2.77
CA ALA A 375 3.51 9.92 1.75
C ALA A 375 2.11 9.29 1.64
N ASN A 376 1.99 7.97 1.71
CA ASN A 376 0.70 7.28 1.62
C ASN A 376 0.06 6.95 3.00
N ALA A 377 0.48 7.66 4.05
CA ALA A 377 -0.02 7.50 5.41
C ALA A 377 -1.34 8.24 5.69
N GLY A 378 -1.81 9.05 4.74
CA GLY A 378 -3.00 9.89 4.85
C GLY A 378 -4.31 9.18 5.13
#